data_AF-A0A8H7AK66-F1
#
_entry.id   AF-A0A8H7AK66-F1
#
_cell.length_a   1.000
_cell.length_b   1.000
_cell.length_c   1.000
_cell.angle_alpha   90.00
_cell.angle_beta   90.00
_cell.angle_gamma   90.00
#
_symmetry.space_group_name_H-M   'P 1'
#
loop_
_entity.id
_entity.type
_entity.pdbx_description
1 polymer ?
#
loop_
_entity_poly.entity_id
_entity_poly.type
_entity_poly.pdbx_seq_one_letter_code
_entity_poly.pdbx_strand_id
1 'polypeptide(L)'
;MDVNTIIQRAMLEYDHTMPFGDEAANALYPWHTTQQRFLIAPYTLKVMGEDIKEQPQQISCWGTLERLPSEILLTILEMVDISSLVAVASTNSNIRHYVRSMPHIAKILQEPHASNAIARMLSAGTARNFQIRAFMKAWASSSCDLCPSSQKSETDAFATEICLLRCCRVCRVCETQERSIFFLPLSMASECFEMEIRDDMHEGTAQAHVFWTSQWIYGTGGSAAKQGRYKTVKVISTDVLMRMVIAKYSAIPCRKGVMKYIRDLVHKYMRVRNISGASVIHVQIAKALSIRGFGTAVEKAWEEMGLRFKTAKRSLIASLPYLESERSPIAVDRGFTCEGCFRKERLDRKSILQRYPRSSRVWLRGQVMNHFTKCATAQAIAAGDYLTIKVETKLLSELRSKACLYWRELDSIPQTVRRLVFTRPGECNRTAHKFMLWHQKSLEYVTEEGEDAVRRRERMDNLVGRWD
;
A
#
# COMPACT_ATOMS: atom_id res chain seq x y z
N MET A 1 -1.73 -25.13 23.97
CA MET A 1 -1.87 -24.99 22.51
C MET A 1 -0.58 -24.35 22.01
N ASP A 2 0.14 -24.97 21.07
CA ASP A 2 1.40 -24.41 20.57
C ASP A 2 1.15 -23.17 19.67
N VAL A 3 2.19 -22.34 19.51
CA VAL A 3 2.12 -21.08 18.75
C VAL A 3 1.76 -21.33 17.28
N ASN A 4 2.21 -22.44 16.68
CA ASN A 4 1.92 -22.74 15.28
C ASN A 4 0.45 -23.12 15.09
N THR A 5 -0.15 -23.85 16.03
CA THR A 5 -1.59 -24.16 16.05
C THR A 5 -2.43 -22.89 16.20
N ILE A 6 -2.01 -21.95 17.06
CA ILE A 6 -2.68 -20.65 17.19
C ILE A 6 -2.55 -19.84 15.89
N ILE A 7 -1.35 -19.79 15.31
CA ILE A 7 -1.11 -19.12 14.04
C ILE A 7 -2.00 -19.72 12.95
N GLN A 8 -2.07 -21.04 12.83
CA GLN A 8 -2.89 -21.71 11.82
C GLN A 8 -4.40 -21.47 11.98
N ARG A 9 -4.89 -21.28 13.21
CA ARG A 9 -6.32 -21.20 13.50
C ARG A 9 -6.88 -19.78 13.63
N ALA A 10 -6.09 -18.85 14.15
CA ALA A 10 -6.59 -17.53 14.57
C ALA A 10 -5.75 -16.34 14.07
N MET A 11 -4.62 -16.62 13.42
CA MET A 11 -3.83 -15.61 12.75
C MET A 11 -3.78 -15.91 11.26
N LEU A 12 -3.68 -14.87 10.45
CA LEU A 12 -3.37 -15.01 9.04
C LEU A 12 -1.97 -14.45 8.85
N GLU A 13 -1.10 -15.22 8.21
CA GLU A 13 0.15 -14.67 7.68
C GLU A 13 -0.22 -13.42 6.87
N TYR A 14 0.45 -12.32 7.17
CA TYR A 14 0.15 -11.07 6.49
C TYR A 14 0.67 -11.18 5.06
N ASP A 15 -0.26 -11.43 4.15
CA ASP A 15 0.07 -11.57 2.75
C ASP A 15 0.14 -10.19 2.07
N HIS A 16 1.36 -9.69 1.92
CA HIS A 16 1.66 -8.48 1.14
C HIS A 16 1.42 -8.70 -0.37
N THR A 17 1.34 -9.96 -0.83
CA THR A 17 1.20 -10.32 -2.24
C THR A 17 -0.24 -10.37 -2.71
N MET A 18 -1.23 -10.45 -1.81
CA MET A 18 -2.65 -10.22 -2.15
C MET A 18 -2.87 -8.71 -2.33
N PRO A 19 -2.71 -8.20 -3.55
CA PRO A 19 -2.69 -6.79 -3.75
C PRO A 19 -4.14 -6.37 -3.97
N PHE A 20 -4.68 -5.52 -3.10
CA PHE A 20 -5.86 -4.75 -3.50
C PHE A 20 -5.45 -3.72 -4.55
N GLY A 21 -5.22 -4.19 -5.79
CA GLY A 21 -4.97 -3.39 -6.98
C GLY A 21 -3.52 -3.04 -7.31
N ASP A 22 -2.52 -3.78 -6.83
CA ASP A 22 -1.12 -3.65 -7.31
C ASP A 22 -0.84 -4.40 -8.62
N GLU A 23 -1.77 -5.19 -9.16
CA GLU A 23 -1.67 -5.54 -10.59
C GLU A 23 -1.62 -4.26 -11.44
N ALA A 24 -2.40 -3.24 -11.08
CA ALA A 24 -2.32 -1.93 -11.72
C ALA A 24 -1.04 -1.15 -11.35
N ALA A 25 -0.47 -1.34 -10.15
CA ALA A 25 0.78 -0.70 -9.73
C ALA A 25 2.02 -1.34 -10.38
N ASN A 26 2.03 -2.66 -10.58
CA ASN A 26 3.05 -3.37 -11.32
C ASN A 26 2.88 -3.15 -12.84
N ALA A 27 1.64 -3.06 -13.33
CA ALA A 27 1.33 -2.62 -14.71
C ALA A 27 1.57 -1.12 -14.96
N LEU A 28 1.75 -0.32 -13.89
CA LEU A 28 2.11 1.10 -13.92
C LEU A 28 3.58 1.31 -14.31
N TYR A 29 4.42 0.28 -14.14
CA TYR A 29 5.85 0.35 -14.42
C TYR A 29 6.32 -0.72 -15.43
N PRO A 30 5.79 -0.78 -16.67
CA PRO A 30 6.30 -1.69 -17.70
C PRO A 30 7.62 -1.20 -18.34
N TRP A 31 8.31 -0.24 -17.72
CA TRP A 31 9.50 0.38 -18.27
C TRP A 31 10.75 -0.45 -17.95
N HIS A 32 11.11 -1.35 -18.86
CA HIS A 32 12.41 -2.03 -18.89
C HIS A 32 13.55 -1.04 -19.23
N THR A 33 13.82 -0.06 -18.36
CA THR A 33 15.05 0.74 -18.48
C THR A 33 16.25 -0.08 -18.02
N THR A 34 17.44 0.25 -18.53
CA THR A 34 18.72 -0.37 -18.13
C THR A 34 18.93 -0.35 -16.60
N GLN A 35 18.35 0.64 -15.91
CA GLN A 35 18.36 0.78 -14.45
C GLN A 35 17.49 -0.26 -13.72
N GLN A 36 16.36 -0.70 -14.28
CA GLN A 36 15.58 -1.79 -13.69
C GLN A 36 16.14 -3.17 -14.04
N ARG A 37 16.83 -3.33 -15.19
CA ARG A 37 17.58 -4.57 -15.49
C ARG A 37 18.66 -4.86 -14.44
N PHE A 38 19.20 -3.82 -13.79
CA PHE A 38 20.07 -4.00 -12.63
C PHE A 38 19.38 -4.75 -11.48
N LEU A 39 18.11 -4.45 -11.20
CA LEU A 39 17.33 -5.04 -10.11
C LEU A 39 16.62 -6.35 -10.48
N ILE A 40 16.30 -6.56 -11.76
CA ILE A 40 15.44 -7.66 -12.22
C ILE A 40 16.22 -8.83 -12.84
N ALA A 41 17.46 -8.63 -13.31
CA ALA A 41 18.21 -9.72 -13.93
C ALA A 41 18.39 -10.86 -12.91
N PRO A 42 17.79 -12.04 -13.13
CA PRO A 42 17.85 -13.12 -12.17
C PRO A 42 19.32 -13.48 -11.97
N TYR A 43 19.70 -13.65 -10.70
CA TYR A 43 20.94 -14.31 -10.33
C TYR A 43 20.78 -15.80 -10.66
N THR A 44 20.74 -16.14 -11.95
CA THR A 44 20.92 -17.54 -12.37
C THR A 44 22.38 -17.86 -12.10
N LEU A 45 22.63 -18.39 -10.91
CA LEU A 45 23.83 -19.11 -10.57
C LEU A 45 23.86 -20.33 -11.50
N LYS A 46 24.34 -20.13 -12.73
CA LYS A 46 24.72 -21.23 -13.60
C LYS A 46 25.82 -21.95 -12.82
N VAL A 47 25.48 -23.06 -12.20
CA VAL A 47 26.44 -24.07 -11.79
C VAL A 47 27.13 -24.49 -13.08
N MET A 48 28.26 -23.86 -13.37
CA MET A 48 29.04 -24.13 -14.57
C MET A 48 29.84 -25.39 -14.29
N GLY A 49 29.27 -26.52 -14.68
CA GLY A 49 30.07 -27.66 -15.11
C GLY A 49 30.82 -27.26 -16.38
N GLU A 50 32.14 -27.18 -16.23
CA GLU A 50 33.25 -27.42 -17.17
C GLU A 50 33.14 -27.01 -18.66
N ASP A 51 34.29 -26.57 -19.19
CA ASP A 51 34.59 -26.13 -20.56
C ASP A 51 34.20 -24.70 -20.98
N ILE A 52 34.93 -23.71 -20.43
CA ILE A 52 35.08 -22.38 -21.04
C ILE A 52 36.43 -22.35 -21.78
N LYS A 53 36.37 -22.40 -23.12
CA LYS A 53 37.48 -21.95 -23.97
C LYS A 53 37.73 -20.46 -23.70
N GLU A 54 38.96 -20.12 -23.34
CA GLU A 54 39.44 -18.77 -23.08
C GLU A 54 39.22 -17.86 -24.30
N GLN A 55 38.11 -17.12 -24.32
CA GLN A 55 38.04 -15.89 -25.09
C GLN A 55 38.81 -14.80 -24.33
N PRO A 56 39.64 -13.98 -25.00
CA PRO A 56 40.35 -12.89 -24.35
C PRO A 56 39.32 -11.92 -23.79
N GLN A 57 39.19 -11.91 -22.46
CA GLN A 57 38.37 -10.94 -21.74
C GLN A 57 38.93 -9.56 -22.06
N GLN A 58 38.20 -8.78 -22.86
CA GLN A 58 38.44 -7.34 -22.94
C GLN A 58 38.15 -6.75 -21.56
N ILE A 59 39.20 -6.59 -20.75
CA ILE A 59 39.19 -5.90 -19.49
C ILE A 59 38.88 -4.44 -19.81
N SER A 60 37.61 -4.05 -19.71
CA SER A 60 37.20 -2.66 -19.76
C SER A 60 37.66 -2.00 -18.46
N CYS A 61 38.82 -1.36 -18.50
CA CYS A 61 39.46 -0.72 -17.33
C CYS A 61 38.53 0.36 -16.74
N TRP A 62 38.28 0.34 -15.43
CA TRP A 62 37.32 1.24 -14.76
C TRP A 62 37.86 2.65 -14.49
N GLY A 63 38.94 3.03 -15.17
CA GLY A 63 39.65 4.29 -14.92
C GLY A 63 40.20 4.36 -13.49
N THR A 64 40.19 5.56 -12.89
CA THR A 64 40.89 5.84 -11.63
C THR A 64 40.32 5.11 -10.41
N LEU A 65 39.06 4.65 -10.44
CA LEU A 65 38.39 3.99 -9.30
C LEU A 65 38.92 2.57 -9.03
N GLU A 66 39.44 1.89 -10.05
CA GLU A 66 40.07 0.55 -9.93
C GLU A 66 41.33 0.55 -9.06
N ARG A 67 41.96 1.73 -8.90
CA ARG A 67 43.16 1.87 -8.07
C ARG A 67 42.84 1.96 -6.58
N LEU A 68 41.57 2.09 -6.23
CA LEU A 68 41.16 2.13 -4.83
C LEU A 68 41.09 0.70 -4.28
N PRO A 69 41.57 0.47 -3.04
CA PRO A 69 41.30 -0.77 -2.32
C PRO A 69 39.79 -1.04 -2.25
N SER A 70 39.41 -2.31 -2.33
CA SER A 70 38.00 -2.74 -2.37
C SER A 70 37.18 -2.22 -1.19
N GLU A 71 37.81 -2.08 -0.03
CA GLU A 71 37.25 -1.57 1.21
C GLU A 71 36.88 -0.09 1.11
N ILE A 72 37.76 0.70 0.49
CA ILE A 72 37.52 2.14 0.25
C ILE A 72 36.41 2.31 -0.77
N LEU A 73 36.43 1.51 -1.84
CA LEU A 73 35.39 1.54 -2.86
C LEU A 73 34.02 1.18 -2.26
N LEU A 74 33.92 0.10 -1.48
CA LEU A 74 32.68 -0.30 -0.81
C LEU A 74 32.19 0.80 0.15
N THR A 75 33.10 1.44 0.89
CA THR A 75 32.76 2.56 1.77
C THR A 75 32.17 3.73 0.99
N ILE A 76 32.78 4.10 -0.14
CA ILE A 76 32.24 5.16 -1.03
C ILE A 76 30.86 4.76 -1.57
N LEU A 77 30.72 3.53 -2.07
CA LEU A 77 29.45 3.01 -2.61
C LEU A 77 28.34 2.95 -1.56
N GLU A 78 28.65 2.81 -0.28
CA GLU A 78 27.67 2.87 0.81
C GLU A 78 27.25 4.30 1.21
N MET A 79 28.08 5.30 0.89
CA MET A 79 27.82 6.71 1.21
C MET A 79 27.07 7.47 0.10
N VAL A 80 27.08 6.95 -1.13
CA VAL A 80 26.31 7.54 -2.24
C VAL A 80 24.80 7.27 -2.06
N ASP A 81 23.99 8.16 -2.62
CA ASP A 81 22.55 7.95 -2.69
C ASP A 81 22.19 6.78 -3.62
N ILE A 82 21.00 6.22 -3.46
CA ILE A 82 20.54 5.04 -4.21
C ILE A 82 20.52 5.31 -5.73
N SER A 83 20.19 6.53 -6.16
CA SER A 83 20.16 6.88 -7.58
C SER A 83 21.57 6.87 -8.18
N SER A 84 22.52 7.50 -7.51
CA SER A 84 23.94 7.51 -7.89
C SER A 84 24.56 6.12 -7.86
N LEU A 85 24.21 5.29 -6.86
CA LEU A 85 24.67 3.90 -6.77
C LEU A 85 24.23 3.08 -7.99
N VAL A 86 22.95 3.20 -8.39
CA VAL A 86 22.40 2.49 -9.56
C VAL A 86 23.00 3.05 -10.85
N ALA A 87 23.21 4.36 -10.95
CA ALA A 87 23.88 4.97 -12.09
C ALA A 87 25.30 4.42 -12.26
N VAL A 88 26.09 4.38 -11.18
CA VAL A 88 27.45 3.83 -11.16
C VAL A 88 27.46 2.32 -11.51
N ALA A 89 26.51 1.54 -11.01
CA ALA A 89 26.37 0.13 -11.37
C ALA A 89 25.93 -0.10 -12.84
N SER A 90 25.38 0.92 -13.49
CA SER A 90 24.92 0.82 -14.88
C SER A 90 26.03 1.05 -15.90
N THR A 91 27.10 1.78 -15.54
CA THR A 91 28.17 2.18 -16.47
C THR A 91 29.20 1.08 -16.72
N ASN A 92 29.40 0.14 -15.78
CA ASN A 92 30.43 -0.90 -15.90
C ASN A 92 29.95 -2.25 -15.32
N SER A 93 30.18 -3.35 -16.04
CA SER A 93 29.74 -4.70 -15.66
C SER A 93 30.40 -5.22 -14.38
N ASN A 94 31.65 -4.86 -14.15
CA ASN A 94 32.37 -5.35 -13.01
C ASN A 94 32.07 -4.46 -11.78
N ILE A 95 31.90 -3.12 -11.91
CA ILE A 95 31.33 -2.28 -10.81
C ILE A 95 29.98 -2.83 -10.40
N ARG A 96 29.14 -3.18 -11.38
CA ARG A 96 27.85 -3.82 -11.14
C ARG A 96 27.98 -5.08 -10.31
N HIS A 97 29.00 -5.89 -10.56
CA HIS A 97 29.27 -7.10 -9.79
C HIS A 97 29.62 -6.77 -8.33
N TYR A 98 30.45 -5.76 -8.09
CA TYR A 98 30.77 -5.28 -6.74
C TYR A 98 29.57 -4.69 -6.00
N VAL A 99 28.76 -3.86 -6.67
CA VAL A 99 27.54 -3.32 -6.05
C VAL A 99 26.58 -4.47 -5.71
N ARG A 100 26.47 -5.50 -6.55
CA ARG A 100 25.65 -6.68 -6.29
C ARG A 100 26.19 -7.58 -5.18
N SER A 101 27.51 -7.60 -4.96
CA SER A 101 28.11 -8.37 -3.86
C SER A 101 28.00 -7.67 -2.51
N MET A 102 27.62 -6.39 -2.47
CA MET A 102 27.29 -5.70 -1.22
C MET A 102 26.15 -6.43 -0.49
N PRO A 103 26.31 -6.80 0.80
CA PRO A 103 25.30 -7.58 1.53
C PRO A 103 23.90 -6.94 1.52
N HIS A 104 23.84 -5.61 1.66
CA HIS A 104 22.60 -4.85 1.62
C HIS A 104 21.88 -4.96 0.26
N ILE A 105 22.63 -4.85 -0.85
CA ILE A 105 22.07 -4.94 -2.20
C ILE A 105 21.68 -6.37 -2.51
N ALA A 106 22.52 -7.35 -2.19
CA ALA A 106 22.20 -8.76 -2.36
C ALA A 106 20.88 -9.12 -1.66
N LYS A 107 20.67 -8.64 -0.43
CA LYS A 107 19.41 -8.88 0.30
C LYS A 107 18.20 -8.18 -0.34
N ILE A 108 18.37 -6.95 -0.84
CA ILE A 108 17.30 -6.25 -1.58
C ILE A 108 16.91 -7.03 -2.83
N LEU A 109 17.89 -7.55 -3.58
CA LEU A 109 17.66 -8.31 -4.81
C LEU A 109 16.98 -9.67 -4.54
N GLN A 110 17.25 -10.29 -3.40
CA GLN A 110 16.60 -11.52 -2.96
C GLN A 110 15.14 -11.32 -2.54
N GLU A 111 14.75 -10.10 -2.16
CA GLU A 111 13.42 -9.79 -1.63
C GLU A 111 12.61 -8.92 -2.61
N PRO A 112 11.63 -9.49 -3.34
CA PRO A 112 10.91 -8.77 -4.40
C PRO A 112 10.25 -7.46 -3.94
N HIS A 113 9.73 -7.42 -2.71
CA HIS A 113 9.11 -6.20 -2.16
C HIS A 113 10.13 -5.07 -1.99
N ALA A 114 11.35 -5.38 -1.53
CA ALA A 114 12.42 -4.40 -1.34
C ALA A 114 12.94 -3.89 -2.68
N SER A 115 13.18 -4.81 -3.63
CA SER A 115 13.53 -4.45 -5.00
C SER A 115 12.47 -3.54 -5.64
N ASN A 116 11.18 -3.86 -5.47
CA ASN A 116 10.09 -3.02 -5.97
C ASN A 116 10.04 -1.64 -5.29
N ALA A 117 10.29 -1.56 -3.99
CA ALA A 117 10.37 -0.29 -3.27
C ALA A 117 11.50 0.59 -3.83
N ILE A 118 12.70 0.04 -4.05
CA ILE A 118 13.82 0.77 -4.67
C ILE A 118 13.49 1.21 -6.10
N ALA A 119 12.91 0.31 -6.91
CA ALA A 119 12.48 0.65 -8.27
C ALA A 119 11.50 1.84 -8.27
N ARG A 120 10.55 1.84 -7.32
CA ARG A 120 9.59 2.93 -7.14
C ARG A 120 10.24 4.21 -6.63
N MET A 121 11.25 4.13 -5.76
CA MET A 121 12.04 5.31 -5.34
C MET A 121 12.80 5.92 -6.52
N LEU A 122 13.38 5.10 -7.40
CA LEU A 122 14.05 5.57 -8.62
C LEU A 122 13.06 6.24 -9.57
N SER A 123 11.92 5.59 -9.85
CA SER A 123 10.87 6.16 -10.69
C SER A 123 10.27 7.43 -10.10
N ALA A 124 10.14 7.52 -8.77
CA ALA A 124 9.67 8.70 -8.09
C ALA A 124 10.75 9.77 -7.88
N GLY A 125 12.00 9.53 -8.29
CA GLY A 125 13.12 10.43 -8.07
C GLY A 125 13.48 10.64 -6.59
N THR A 126 12.95 9.84 -5.66
CA THR A 126 13.27 9.94 -4.22
C THR A 126 14.55 9.19 -3.87
N ALA A 127 15.00 8.27 -4.73
CA ALA A 127 16.25 7.52 -4.54
C ALA A 127 17.48 8.43 -4.35
N ARG A 128 17.48 9.64 -4.93
CA ARG A 128 18.55 10.62 -4.78
C ARG A 128 18.66 11.23 -3.38
N ASN A 129 17.60 11.12 -2.57
CA ASN A 129 17.53 11.74 -1.25
C ASN A 129 18.03 10.79 -0.14
N PHE A 130 18.31 9.53 -0.46
CA PHE A 130 18.57 8.51 0.55
C PHE A 130 19.73 7.60 0.14
N GLN A 131 20.60 7.32 1.11
CA GLN A 131 21.62 6.28 1.01
C GLN A 131 20.98 4.89 1.19
N ILE A 132 21.67 3.86 0.69
CA ILE A 132 21.23 2.48 0.88
C ILE A 132 21.12 2.10 2.36
N ARG A 133 22.04 2.58 3.21
CA ARG A 133 22.02 2.35 4.66
C ARG A 133 20.77 2.93 5.32
N ALA A 134 20.31 4.11 4.88
CA ALA A 134 19.08 4.71 5.39
C ALA A 134 17.85 3.86 5.04
N PHE A 135 17.79 3.34 3.81
CA PHE A 135 16.74 2.42 3.40
C PHE A 135 16.76 1.11 4.19
N MET A 136 17.94 0.51 4.38
CA MET A 136 18.08 -0.71 5.19
C MET A 136 17.64 -0.48 6.64
N LYS A 137 18.01 0.65 7.25
CA LYS A 137 17.56 1.03 8.59
C LYS A 137 16.04 1.17 8.67
N ALA A 138 15.41 1.80 7.68
CA ALA A 138 13.97 1.91 7.61
C ALA A 138 13.31 0.53 7.42
N TRP A 139 13.87 -0.32 6.57
CA TRP A 139 13.37 -1.67 6.32
C TRP A 139 13.45 -2.57 7.57
N ALA A 140 14.54 -2.47 8.32
CA ALA A 140 14.76 -3.17 9.59
C ALA A 140 14.03 -2.53 10.79
N SER A 141 13.38 -1.37 10.64
CA SER A 141 12.54 -0.80 11.71
C SER A 141 11.17 -1.49 11.73
N SER A 142 10.75 -1.91 12.92
CA SER A 142 9.38 -2.40 13.16
C SER A 142 8.40 -1.30 13.54
N SER A 143 8.91 -0.14 13.97
CA SER A 143 8.13 0.92 14.57
C SER A 143 7.70 1.99 13.56
N CYS A 144 6.56 2.63 13.81
CA CYS A 144 6.14 3.77 13.01
C CYS A 144 6.90 5.05 13.43
N ASP A 145 7.46 5.76 12.45
CA ASP A 145 8.17 7.03 12.68
C ASP A 145 7.23 8.22 12.94
N LEU A 146 5.94 8.08 12.59
CA LEU A 146 4.94 9.14 12.72
C LEU A 146 4.10 9.02 14.00
N CYS A 147 4.09 7.86 14.65
CA CYS A 147 3.43 7.71 15.94
C CYS A 147 4.21 8.50 17.01
N PRO A 148 3.55 9.35 17.82
CA PRO A 148 4.21 9.98 18.95
C PRO A 148 4.72 8.90 19.91
N SER A 149 5.85 9.16 20.58
CA SER A 149 6.51 8.17 21.45
C SER A 149 5.59 7.59 22.52
N SER A 150 4.61 8.36 23.01
CA SER A 150 3.58 7.91 23.95
C SER A 150 2.58 6.90 23.38
N GLN A 151 2.37 6.87 22.06
CA GLN A 151 1.47 5.92 21.37
C GLN A 151 2.21 4.72 20.78
N LYS A 152 3.55 4.75 20.75
CA LYS A 152 4.35 3.63 20.23
C LYS A 152 4.18 2.37 21.09
N SER A 153 4.07 2.52 22.41
CA SER A 153 3.91 1.40 23.36
C SER A 153 2.49 0.80 23.35
N GLU A 154 1.45 1.58 23.07
CA GLU A 154 0.08 1.06 23.09
C GLU A 154 -0.28 0.25 21.84
N THR A 155 0.38 0.52 20.72
CA THR A 155 -0.01 -0.11 19.45
C THR A 155 0.64 -1.46 19.20
N ASP A 156 1.84 -1.75 19.74
CA ASP A 156 2.67 -2.98 19.57
C ASP A 156 2.71 -3.56 18.14
N ALA A 157 2.16 -2.85 17.16
CA ALA A 157 1.88 -3.34 15.84
C ALA A 157 3.00 -2.89 14.92
N PHE A 158 3.47 -3.85 14.13
CA PHE A 158 4.42 -3.67 13.07
C PHE A 158 3.90 -2.67 12.02
N ALA A 159 4.75 -1.70 11.70
CA ALA A 159 4.53 -0.76 10.61
C ALA A 159 4.85 -1.40 9.25
N THR A 160 3.85 -1.96 8.59
CA THR A 160 4.04 -2.69 7.32
C THR A 160 4.42 -1.82 6.12
N GLU A 161 4.14 -0.53 6.17
CA GLU A 161 4.33 0.37 5.03
C GLU A 161 5.63 1.17 5.21
N ILE A 162 6.33 1.43 4.10
CA ILE A 162 7.40 2.43 4.01
C ILE A 162 6.93 3.59 3.15
N CYS A 163 7.07 4.80 3.70
CA CYS A 163 6.92 6.03 2.96
C CYS A 163 8.19 6.30 2.15
N LEU A 164 8.14 6.09 0.83
CA LEU A 164 9.28 6.24 -0.09
C LEU A 164 9.74 7.70 -0.22
N LEU A 165 8.88 8.65 0.15
CA LEU A 165 9.19 10.08 0.18
C LEU A 165 10.12 10.45 1.35
N ARG A 166 10.02 9.72 2.46
CA ARG A 166 10.73 9.98 3.72
C ARG A 166 11.72 8.88 4.10
N CYS A 167 11.70 7.77 3.36
CA CYS A 167 12.45 6.55 3.67
C CYS A 167 12.26 6.12 5.13
N CYS A 168 11.01 6.02 5.56
CA CYS A 168 10.65 5.75 6.96
C CYS A 168 9.44 4.82 7.06
N ARG A 169 9.30 4.14 8.20
CA ARG A 169 8.23 3.18 8.45
C ARG A 169 6.98 3.88 8.92
N VAL A 170 5.84 3.41 8.42
CA VAL A 170 4.54 3.97 8.78
C VAL A 170 3.52 2.88 9.05
N CYS A 171 2.85 2.98 10.20
CA CYS A 171 1.74 2.07 10.50
C CYS A 171 0.51 2.43 9.68
N ARG A 172 -0.37 1.45 9.47
CA ARG A 172 -1.59 1.62 8.69
C ARG A 172 -2.50 2.73 9.25
N VAL A 173 -2.51 2.90 10.57
CA VAL A 173 -3.25 3.98 11.23
C VAL A 173 -2.71 5.34 10.81
N CYS A 174 -1.40 5.59 10.87
CA CYS A 174 -0.83 6.86 10.41
C CYS A 174 -0.90 7.04 8.89
N GLU A 175 -0.89 5.94 8.12
CA GLU A 175 -1.11 5.98 6.68
C GLU A 175 -2.54 6.38 6.32
N THR A 176 -3.53 5.92 7.07
CA THR A 176 -4.95 6.20 6.80
C THR A 176 -5.43 7.49 7.45
N GLN A 177 -4.93 7.78 8.65
CA GLN A 177 -5.17 9.05 9.31
C GLN A 177 -4.42 10.13 8.57
N GLU A 178 -4.94 11.35 8.62
CA GLU A 178 -4.41 12.49 7.90
C GLU A 178 -3.03 13.00 8.43
N ARG A 179 -2.17 12.11 8.91
CA ARG A 179 -0.93 12.41 9.61
C ARG A 179 0.24 12.32 8.63
N SER A 180 0.78 13.47 8.22
CA SER A 180 2.14 13.71 7.68
C SER A 180 2.66 12.88 6.49
N ILE A 181 1.89 11.97 5.88
CA ILE A 181 2.23 11.32 4.59
C ILE A 181 1.52 12.01 3.41
N PHE A 182 0.89 13.16 3.65
CA PHE A 182 0.43 13.96 2.54
C PHE A 182 1.60 14.62 1.85
N PHE A 183 1.44 14.71 0.55
CA PHE A 183 2.29 15.47 -0.31
C PHE A 183 1.41 16.34 -1.19
N LEU A 184 1.92 17.52 -1.50
CA LEU A 184 1.23 18.52 -2.31
C LEU A 184 1.95 18.63 -3.65
N PRO A 185 1.23 18.77 -4.77
CA PRO A 185 1.84 19.20 -6.01
C PRO A 185 2.62 20.49 -5.77
N LEU A 186 3.84 20.61 -6.32
CA LEU A 186 4.67 21.78 -6.07
C LEU A 186 3.97 23.07 -6.51
N SER A 187 3.25 23.05 -7.63
CA SER A 187 2.42 24.18 -8.08
C SER A 187 1.40 24.61 -7.02
N MET A 188 0.70 23.65 -6.43
CA MET A 188 -0.27 23.90 -5.36
C MET A 188 0.41 24.43 -4.09
N ALA A 189 1.54 23.85 -3.69
CA ALA A 189 2.28 24.30 -2.52
C ALA A 189 2.81 25.74 -2.71
N SER A 190 3.37 26.05 -3.88
CA SER A 190 3.89 27.37 -4.22
C SER A 190 2.79 28.44 -4.22
N GLU A 191 1.63 28.13 -4.82
CA GLU A 191 0.48 29.04 -4.84
C GLU A 191 -0.17 29.20 -3.47
N CYS A 192 -0.35 28.09 -2.74
CA CYS A 192 -0.99 28.09 -1.42
C CYS A 192 -0.18 28.87 -0.38
N PHE A 193 1.14 28.72 -0.42
CA PHE A 193 2.04 29.36 0.56
C PHE A 193 2.81 30.55 -0.02
N GLU A 194 2.36 31.08 -1.17
CA GLU A 194 2.91 32.26 -1.85
C GLU A 194 4.45 32.25 -1.88
N MET A 195 5.04 31.08 -2.19
CA MET A 195 6.48 30.83 -2.14
C MET A 195 6.98 30.15 -3.41
N GLU A 196 8.20 30.48 -3.81
CA GLU A 196 8.88 29.76 -4.87
C GLU A 196 9.52 28.49 -4.30
N ILE A 197 8.98 27.33 -4.64
CA ILE A 197 9.54 26.03 -4.25
C ILE A 197 10.30 25.49 -5.46
N ARG A 198 11.63 25.47 -5.36
CA ARG A 198 12.49 24.93 -6.42
C ARG A 198 12.61 23.40 -6.30
N ASP A 199 12.70 22.73 -7.44
CA ASP A 199 12.71 21.26 -7.56
C ASP A 199 14.05 20.60 -7.19
N ASP A 200 15.12 21.37 -7.20
CA ASP A 200 16.52 20.94 -7.09
C ASP A 200 17.05 20.99 -5.65
N MET A 201 16.33 21.57 -4.69
CA MET A 201 16.93 22.01 -3.43
C MET A 201 16.42 21.33 -2.15
N HIS A 202 15.45 20.40 -2.20
CA HIS A 202 14.76 20.00 -0.96
C HIS A 202 14.63 18.49 -0.78
N GLU A 203 15.19 18.02 0.35
CA GLU A 203 14.86 16.73 0.97
C GLU A 203 13.34 16.57 1.04
N GLY A 204 12.79 15.46 0.55
CA GLY A 204 11.35 15.17 0.58
C GLY A 204 10.53 15.83 -0.54
N THR A 205 11.17 16.19 -1.65
CA THR A 205 10.51 16.32 -2.96
C THR A 205 10.53 14.97 -3.70
N ALA A 206 9.50 14.72 -4.51
CA ALA A 206 9.37 13.52 -5.34
C ALA A 206 8.61 13.80 -6.64
N GLN A 207 8.65 12.83 -7.54
CA GLN A 207 7.80 12.71 -8.70
C GLN A 207 6.74 11.64 -8.44
N ALA A 208 5.49 12.05 -8.27
CA ALA A 208 4.37 11.12 -8.17
C ALA A 208 3.86 10.77 -9.56
N HIS A 209 3.66 9.48 -9.82
CA HIS A 209 3.07 8.98 -11.06
C HIS A 209 1.56 8.88 -10.89
N VAL A 210 0.81 9.48 -11.81
CA VAL A 210 -0.64 9.63 -11.64
C VAL A 210 -1.38 9.24 -12.91
N PHE A 211 -2.51 8.54 -12.73
CA PHE A 211 -3.46 8.31 -13.80
C PHE A 211 -4.27 9.57 -14.06
N TRP A 212 -4.44 9.89 -15.33
CA TRP A 212 -5.36 10.94 -15.78
C TRP A 212 -6.80 10.39 -15.75
N THR A 213 -7.71 11.05 -15.04
CA THR A 213 -9.08 10.54 -14.79
C THR A 213 -9.97 10.54 -16.03
N SER A 214 -9.69 11.37 -17.03
CA SER A 214 -10.53 11.58 -18.22
C SER A 214 -10.47 10.47 -19.28
N GLN A 215 -9.70 9.40 -19.08
CA GLN A 215 -9.55 8.30 -20.05
C GLN A 215 -9.81 6.90 -19.47
N TRP A 216 -10.77 6.76 -18.57
CA TRP A 216 -11.42 5.45 -18.41
C TRP A 216 -12.28 5.20 -19.65
N ILE A 217 -11.64 4.79 -20.75
CA ILE A 217 -12.36 4.12 -21.83
C ILE A 217 -12.76 2.79 -21.22
N TYR A 218 -14.02 2.69 -20.77
CA TYR A 218 -14.63 1.39 -20.51
C TYR A 218 -14.56 0.62 -21.82
N GLY A 219 -13.55 -0.24 -21.94
CA GLY A 219 -13.46 -1.20 -23.03
C GLY A 219 -14.63 -2.15 -22.88
N THR A 220 -15.75 -1.84 -23.50
CA THR A 220 -16.81 -2.82 -23.75
C THR A 220 -16.24 -3.83 -24.73
N GLY A 221 -15.76 -4.97 -24.20
CA GLY A 221 -15.33 -6.12 -24.99
C GLY A 221 -13.81 -6.31 -25.00
N GLY A 222 -13.33 -7.17 -24.09
CA GLY A 222 -12.14 -8.05 -24.23
C GLY A 222 -10.77 -7.46 -24.61
N SER A 223 -10.69 -6.18 -24.96
CA SER A 223 -9.48 -5.56 -25.48
C SER A 223 -8.66 -5.05 -24.31
N ALA A 224 -7.38 -5.44 -24.29
CA ALA A 224 -6.42 -5.01 -23.29
C ALA A 224 -6.51 -3.49 -23.09
N ALA A 225 -6.65 -3.06 -21.83
CA ALA A 225 -6.70 -1.65 -21.47
C ALA A 225 -5.53 -0.93 -22.16
N LYS A 226 -5.83 0.02 -23.06
CA LYS A 226 -4.81 0.85 -23.70
C LYS A 226 -3.97 1.47 -22.58
N GLN A 227 -2.63 1.40 -22.70
CA GLN A 227 -1.68 2.04 -21.77
C GLN A 227 -2.15 3.48 -21.50
N GLY A 228 -2.68 3.72 -20.30
CA GLY A 228 -3.08 5.06 -19.90
C GLY A 228 -1.85 5.97 -19.95
N ARG A 229 -1.99 7.18 -20.49
CA ARG A 229 -0.92 8.19 -20.41
C ARG A 229 -0.77 8.57 -18.94
N TYR A 230 0.36 8.18 -18.34
CA TYR A 230 0.73 8.60 -17.01
C TYR A 230 1.23 10.04 -17.05
N LYS A 231 0.78 10.87 -16.10
CA LYS A 231 1.35 12.20 -15.88
C LYS A 231 2.22 12.15 -14.63
N THR A 232 3.46 12.61 -14.77
CA THR A 232 4.35 12.83 -13.64
C THR A 232 4.04 14.18 -13.01
N VAL A 233 3.79 14.20 -11.70
CA VAL A 233 3.52 15.42 -10.93
C VAL A 233 4.59 15.53 -9.88
N LYS A 234 5.31 16.67 -9.84
CA LYS A 234 6.27 16.95 -8.77
C LYS A 234 5.50 17.25 -7.50
N VAL A 235 5.86 16.58 -6.41
CA VAL A 235 5.21 16.70 -5.11
C VAL A 235 6.23 16.96 -4.00
N ILE A 236 5.79 17.63 -2.93
CA ILE A 236 6.59 17.92 -1.74
C ILE A 236 5.88 17.35 -0.51
N SER A 237 6.66 16.72 0.38
CA SER A 237 6.16 16.23 1.65
C SER A 237 5.62 17.37 2.50
N THR A 238 4.46 17.18 3.12
CA THR A 238 3.84 18.21 3.96
C THR A 238 4.71 18.62 5.14
N ASP A 239 5.48 17.71 5.76
CA ASP A 239 6.37 18.07 6.87
C ASP A 239 7.53 18.97 6.42
N VAL A 240 8.15 18.67 5.27
CA VAL A 240 9.20 19.49 4.67
C VAL A 240 8.64 20.86 4.30
N LEU A 241 7.50 20.88 3.61
CA LEU A 241 6.82 22.12 3.24
C LEU A 241 6.52 22.96 4.48
N MET A 242 6.00 22.35 5.55
CA MET A 242 5.70 23.09 6.78
C MET A 242 6.97 23.65 7.43
N ARG A 243 8.10 22.94 7.43
CA ARG A 243 9.38 23.49 7.89
C ARG A 243 9.81 24.70 7.05
N MET A 244 9.70 24.62 5.73
CA MET A 244 10.02 25.74 4.82
C MET A 244 9.11 26.95 5.06
N VAL A 245 7.80 26.71 5.19
CA VAL A 245 6.79 27.74 5.46
C VAL A 245 7.07 28.40 6.82
N ILE A 246 7.35 27.61 7.86
CA ILE A 246 7.73 28.15 9.17
C ILE A 246 9.00 28.97 9.04
N ALA A 247 10.07 28.47 8.42
CA ALA A 247 11.33 29.20 8.27
C ALA A 247 11.12 30.55 7.54
N LYS A 248 10.35 30.56 6.45
CA LYS A 248 10.03 31.77 5.69
C LYS A 248 9.26 32.80 6.53
N TYR A 249 8.27 32.35 7.29
CA TYR A 249 7.34 33.25 7.98
C TYR A 249 7.68 33.50 9.46
N SER A 250 8.67 32.81 10.03
CA SER A 250 9.10 33.02 11.42
C SER A 250 9.72 34.39 11.65
N ALA A 251 10.28 35.02 10.61
CA ALA A 251 10.82 36.37 10.68
C ALA A 251 9.74 37.46 10.63
N ILE A 252 8.48 37.12 10.32
CA ILE A 252 7.39 38.09 10.24
C ILE A 252 6.77 38.27 11.63
N PRO A 253 6.77 39.50 12.18
CA PRO A 253 6.10 39.78 13.44
C PRO A 253 4.58 39.65 13.28
N CYS A 254 4.06 38.42 13.42
CA CYS A 254 2.64 38.15 13.37
C CYS A 254 2.05 38.24 14.79
N ARG A 255 1.24 39.27 15.06
CA ARG A 255 0.53 39.44 16.35
C ARG A 255 -0.31 38.21 16.76
N LYS A 256 -0.70 37.37 15.79
CA LYS A 256 -1.55 36.20 16.00
C LYS A 256 -0.79 34.85 15.97
N GLY A 257 0.54 34.89 15.80
CA GLY A 257 1.42 33.72 15.70
C GLY A 257 1.49 33.11 14.29
N VAL A 258 2.67 32.59 13.93
CA VAL A 258 3.00 32.03 12.60
C VAL A 258 1.98 30.98 12.14
N MET A 259 1.55 30.08 13.02
CA MET A 259 0.60 29.02 12.64
C MET A 259 -0.76 29.56 12.22
N LYS A 260 -1.25 30.65 12.81
CA LYS A 260 -2.52 31.24 12.38
C LYS A 260 -2.40 31.85 10.99
N TYR A 261 -1.28 32.50 10.70
CA TYR A 261 -1.00 33.04 9.37
C TYR A 261 -0.96 31.93 8.30
N ILE A 262 -0.27 30.82 8.58
CA ILE A 262 -0.26 29.64 7.69
C ILE A 262 -1.68 29.12 7.44
N ARG A 263 -2.51 29.06 8.49
CA ARG A 263 -3.92 28.67 8.36
C ARG A 263 -4.68 29.58 7.41
N ASP A 264 -4.48 30.90 7.55
CA ASP A 264 -5.18 31.91 6.76
C ASP A 264 -4.77 31.82 5.28
N LEU A 265 -3.50 31.52 4.99
CA LEU A 265 -3.02 31.22 3.62
C LEU A 265 -3.72 29.99 3.02
N VAL A 266 -3.79 28.89 3.76
CA VAL A 266 -4.48 27.67 3.32
C VAL A 266 -5.96 27.94 3.06
N HIS A 267 -6.63 28.68 3.95
CA HIS A 267 -8.03 29.08 3.76
C HIS A 267 -8.24 29.98 2.55
N LYS A 268 -7.35 30.95 2.33
CA LYS A 268 -7.38 31.84 1.17
C LYS A 268 -7.28 31.02 -0.12
N TYR A 269 -6.31 30.11 -0.21
CA TYR A 269 -6.15 29.21 -1.35
C TYR A 269 -7.41 28.38 -1.61
N MET A 270 -7.93 27.70 -0.59
CA MET A 270 -9.13 26.86 -0.72
C MET A 270 -10.35 27.65 -1.19
N ARG A 271 -10.52 28.88 -0.69
CA ARG A 271 -11.62 29.76 -1.09
C ARG A 271 -11.51 30.18 -2.57
N VAL A 272 -10.32 30.61 -3.00
CA VAL A 272 -10.07 31.04 -4.39
C VAL A 272 -10.32 29.90 -5.38
N ARG A 273 -10.00 28.66 -4.98
CA ARG A 273 -10.21 27.46 -5.81
C ARG A 273 -11.59 26.82 -5.67
N ASN A 274 -12.50 27.41 -4.88
CA ASN A 274 -13.85 26.88 -4.62
C ASN A 274 -13.87 25.43 -4.07
N ILE A 275 -12.84 25.06 -3.30
CA ILE A 275 -12.73 23.74 -2.66
C ILE A 275 -13.70 23.74 -1.45
N SER A 276 -14.97 23.37 -1.71
CA SER A 276 -16.15 23.34 -0.81
C SER A 276 -15.98 23.84 0.64
N GLY A 277 -16.83 24.79 1.04
CA GLY A 277 -16.85 25.35 2.40
C GLY A 277 -16.94 24.34 3.55
N ALA A 278 -17.58 23.16 3.36
CA ALA A 278 -17.68 22.14 4.41
C ALA A 278 -16.31 21.56 4.86
N SER A 279 -15.31 21.49 3.98
CA SER A 279 -13.93 21.09 4.32
C SER A 279 -13.11 22.21 4.97
N VAL A 280 -13.53 23.47 4.83
CA VAL A 280 -12.84 24.68 5.33
C VAL A 280 -13.13 24.91 6.83
N ILE A 281 -14.27 24.44 7.33
CA ILE A 281 -14.79 24.78 8.68
C ILE A 281 -13.99 24.11 9.83
N HIS A 282 -13.19 23.06 9.57
CA HIS A 282 -12.55 22.26 10.62
C HIS A 282 -11.02 22.30 10.64
N VAL A 283 -10.39 23.24 9.94
CA VAL A 283 -8.93 23.44 9.91
C VAL A 283 -8.44 23.96 11.28
N GLN A 284 -8.34 23.05 12.25
CA GLN A 284 -7.63 23.29 13.50
C GLN A 284 -6.20 22.77 13.33
N ILE A 285 -5.23 23.67 13.48
CA ILE A 285 -3.82 23.29 13.59
C ILE A 285 -3.64 22.76 15.01
N ALA A 286 -3.72 21.43 15.17
CA ALA A 286 -3.38 20.81 16.43
C ALA A 286 -1.85 20.86 16.65
N LYS A 287 -1.41 20.63 17.90
CA LYS A 287 -0.02 20.75 18.41
C LYS A 287 1.09 20.02 17.61
N ALA A 288 0.79 19.33 16.51
CA ALA A 288 1.73 18.51 15.73
C ALA A 288 1.56 18.64 14.20
N LEU A 289 1.25 19.84 13.66
CA LEU A 289 1.10 20.08 12.20
C LEU A 289 -0.02 19.30 11.50
N SER A 290 -0.86 18.56 12.23
CA SER A 290 -2.03 17.91 11.65
C SER A 290 -3.17 18.92 11.50
N ILE A 291 -3.57 19.18 10.27
CA ILE A 291 -4.77 19.96 9.95
C ILE A 291 -5.90 18.96 9.65
N ARG A 292 -6.87 18.84 10.55
CA ARG A 292 -8.03 17.97 10.32
C ARG A 292 -8.83 18.46 9.11
N GLY A 293 -9.15 17.56 8.18
CA GLY A 293 -9.84 17.87 6.92
C GLY A 293 -8.90 18.33 5.79
N PHE A 294 -7.61 18.58 6.08
CA PHE A 294 -6.65 18.96 5.04
C PHE A 294 -6.37 17.82 4.08
N GLY A 295 -6.35 16.58 4.56
CA GLY A 295 -6.19 15.42 3.69
C GLY A 295 -7.30 15.34 2.66
N THR A 296 -8.55 15.46 3.12
CA THR A 296 -9.74 15.51 2.26
C THR A 296 -9.67 16.67 1.26
N ALA A 297 -9.24 17.85 1.69
CA ALA A 297 -9.10 19.01 0.80
C ALA A 297 -7.97 18.84 -0.23
N VAL A 298 -6.86 18.20 0.15
CA VAL A 298 -5.80 17.82 -0.78
C VAL A 298 -6.33 16.79 -1.77
N GLU A 299 -7.00 15.74 -1.31
CA GLU A 299 -7.63 14.74 -2.20
C GLU A 299 -8.54 15.40 -3.24
N LYS A 300 -9.39 16.34 -2.80
CA LYS A 300 -10.27 17.09 -3.69
C LYS A 300 -9.50 18.00 -4.66
N ALA A 301 -8.46 18.69 -4.20
CA ALA A 301 -7.61 19.51 -5.08
C ALA A 301 -6.93 18.66 -6.16
N TRP A 302 -6.49 17.44 -5.81
CA TRP A 302 -5.99 16.48 -6.80
C TRP A 302 -7.06 16.09 -7.81
N GLU A 303 -8.29 15.80 -7.35
CA GLU A 303 -9.41 15.46 -8.23
C GLU A 303 -9.77 16.60 -9.20
N GLU A 304 -9.76 17.85 -8.74
CA GLU A 304 -9.97 19.05 -9.57
C GLU A 304 -8.87 19.23 -10.63
N MET A 305 -7.64 18.77 -10.36
CA MET A 305 -6.56 18.70 -11.35
C MET A 305 -6.74 17.53 -12.35
N GLY A 306 -7.80 16.73 -12.25
CA GLY A 306 -8.02 15.52 -13.04
C GLY A 306 -7.09 14.37 -12.64
N LEU A 307 -6.63 14.37 -11.39
CA LEU A 307 -5.62 13.45 -10.86
C LEU A 307 -6.19 12.64 -9.69
N ARG A 308 -5.85 11.34 -9.61
CA ARG A 308 -6.27 10.50 -8.48
C ARG A 308 -5.20 10.50 -7.38
N PHE A 309 -5.47 11.18 -6.26
CA PHE A 309 -4.56 11.18 -5.11
C PHE A 309 -4.19 9.77 -4.64
N LYS A 310 -5.15 8.85 -4.61
CA LYS A 310 -4.91 7.45 -4.23
C LYS A 310 -3.88 6.76 -5.11
N THR A 311 -3.83 7.06 -6.41
CA THR A 311 -2.81 6.54 -7.32
C THR A 311 -1.44 7.14 -6.98
N ALA A 312 -1.37 8.46 -6.84
CA ALA A 312 -0.14 9.15 -6.48
C ALA A 312 0.44 8.61 -5.16
N LYS A 313 -0.42 8.42 -4.16
CA LYS A 313 -0.05 7.87 -2.85
C LYS A 313 0.50 6.45 -2.98
N ARG A 314 -0.16 5.61 -3.78
CA ARG A 314 0.33 4.25 -4.09
C ARG A 314 1.66 4.24 -4.81
N SER A 315 2.06 5.31 -5.51
CA SER A 315 3.41 5.41 -6.10
C SER A 315 4.49 5.73 -5.06
N LEU A 316 4.11 6.33 -3.91
CA LEU A 316 5.03 6.78 -2.86
C LEU A 316 4.97 5.98 -1.54
N ILE A 317 4.13 4.94 -1.46
CA ILE A 317 4.05 4.03 -0.31
C ILE A 317 4.21 2.58 -0.75
N ALA A 318 5.17 1.86 -0.18
CA ALA A 318 5.40 0.45 -0.47
C ALA A 318 5.19 -0.40 0.78
N SER A 319 4.53 -1.54 0.64
CA SER A 319 4.43 -2.53 1.72
C SER A 319 5.72 -3.35 1.72
N LEU A 320 6.38 -3.40 2.88
CA LEU A 320 7.63 -4.13 3.07
C LEU A 320 7.53 -5.05 4.28
N PRO A 321 7.93 -6.33 4.16
CA PRO A 321 8.06 -7.19 5.32
C PRO A 321 9.16 -6.66 6.25
N TYR A 322 9.16 -7.09 7.50
CA TYR A 322 10.18 -6.73 8.48
C TYR A 322 11.49 -7.45 8.15
N LEU A 323 12.59 -6.71 8.15
CA LEU A 323 13.92 -7.29 8.05
C LEU A 323 14.46 -7.52 9.47
N GLU A 324 14.54 -8.77 9.89
CA GLU A 324 15.08 -9.12 11.20
C GLU A 324 16.61 -9.05 11.16
N SER A 325 17.16 -7.89 11.56
CA SER A 325 18.60 -7.63 11.52
C SER A 325 19.40 -8.29 12.65
N GLU A 326 18.73 -8.72 13.72
CA GLU A 326 19.38 -9.30 14.90
C GLU A 326 19.73 -10.78 14.74
N ARG A 327 19.16 -11.47 13.74
CA ARG A 327 19.40 -12.89 13.49
C ARG A 327 20.32 -13.09 12.28
N SER A 328 21.20 -14.08 12.40
CA SER A 328 21.99 -14.60 11.28
C SER A 328 21.49 -16.01 10.94
N PRO A 329 21.07 -16.29 9.69
CA PRO A 329 21.02 -15.36 8.55
C PRO A 329 19.90 -14.31 8.69
N ILE A 330 20.05 -13.17 8.02
CA ILE A 330 19.05 -12.09 7.98
C ILE A 330 17.72 -12.66 7.45
N ALA A 331 16.75 -12.75 8.36
CA ALA A 331 15.43 -13.28 8.06
C ALA A 331 14.46 -12.15 7.69
N VAL A 332 13.43 -12.51 6.92
CA VAL A 332 12.34 -11.59 6.57
C VAL A 332 11.05 -12.10 7.21
N ASP A 333 10.48 -11.30 8.10
CA ASP A 333 9.20 -11.60 8.76
C ASP A 333 8.09 -10.76 8.11
N ARG A 334 7.13 -11.43 7.48
CA ARG A 334 6.00 -10.74 6.83
C ARG A 334 5.02 -10.17 7.86
N GLY A 335 5.06 -10.67 9.08
CA GLY A 335 4.11 -10.39 10.14
C GLY A 335 2.83 -11.19 10.00
N PHE A 336 1.97 -11.04 10.99
CA PHE A 336 0.70 -11.75 11.13
C PHE A 336 -0.42 -10.76 11.36
N THR A 337 -1.60 -11.07 10.88
CA THR A 337 -2.84 -10.37 11.23
C THR A 337 -3.71 -11.25 12.08
N CYS A 338 -4.29 -10.66 13.11
CA CYS A 338 -5.23 -11.33 13.99
C CYS A 338 -6.60 -11.36 13.35
N GLU A 339 -7.12 -12.56 13.10
CA GLU A 339 -8.46 -12.74 12.54
C GLU A 339 -9.53 -12.15 13.45
N GLY A 340 -9.32 -12.20 14.77
CA GLY A 340 -10.23 -11.59 15.74
C GLY A 340 -10.32 -10.06 15.60
N CYS A 341 -9.18 -9.38 15.46
CA CYS A 341 -9.13 -7.94 15.20
C CYS A 341 -9.74 -7.58 13.85
N PHE A 342 -9.36 -8.32 12.81
CA PHE A 342 -9.93 -8.11 11.47
C PHE A 342 -11.44 -8.28 11.46
N ARG A 343 -11.96 -9.30 12.16
CA ARG A 343 -13.39 -9.52 12.34
C ARG A 343 -14.03 -8.31 13.01
N LYS A 344 -13.51 -7.84 14.15
CA LYS A 344 -14.01 -6.62 14.82
C LYS A 344 -14.03 -5.40 13.90
N GLU A 345 -12.91 -5.12 13.22
CA GLU A 345 -12.82 -4.00 12.27
C GLU A 345 -13.84 -4.11 11.14
N ARG A 346 -14.12 -5.34 10.68
CA ARG A 346 -15.13 -5.60 9.66
C ARG A 346 -16.55 -5.36 10.18
N LEU A 347 -16.85 -5.70 11.44
CA LEU A 347 -18.17 -5.52 12.06
C LEU A 347 -18.43 -4.06 12.50
N ASP A 348 -17.40 -3.30 12.88
CA ASP A 348 -17.55 -1.89 13.25
C ASP A 348 -17.93 -1.00 12.06
N ARG A 349 -17.73 -1.48 10.82
CA ARG A 349 -18.03 -0.73 9.61
C ARG A 349 -19.47 -0.95 9.18
N LYS A 350 -20.32 0.06 9.42
CA LYS A 350 -21.72 0.15 8.96
C LYS A 350 -21.94 0.05 7.43
N SER A 351 -20.89 -0.06 6.61
CA SER A 351 -20.98 -0.06 5.13
C SER A 351 -20.25 -1.24 4.51
N ILE A 352 -21.03 -2.14 3.90
CA ILE A 352 -20.59 -3.30 3.10
C ILE A 352 -19.75 -2.86 1.89
N LEU A 353 -19.84 -1.60 1.45
CA LEU A 353 -19.20 -1.10 0.23
C LEU A 353 -17.73 -0.69 0.43
N GLN A 354 -17.22 -0.58 1.66
CA GLN A 354 -15.79 -0.40 1.86
C GLN A 354 -15.07 -1.74 1.67
N ARG A 355 -14.56 -1.95 0.45
CA ARG A 355 -13.69 -3.07 0.06
C ARG A 355 -12.70 -3.39 1.18
N TYR A 356 -12.71 -4.66 1.58
CA TYR A 356 -11.84 -5.38 2.52
C TYR A 356 -10.96 -4.50 3.42
N PRO A 357 -11.23 -4.42 4.74
CA PRO A 357 -10.30 -3.76 5.64
C PRO A 357 -8.94 -4.44 5.50
N ARG A 358 -7.87 -3.66 5.26
CA ARG A 358 -6.55 -4.15 5.67
C ARG A 358 -6.60 -4.11 7.19
N SER A 359 -6.25 -5.21 7.87
CA SER A 359 -6.07 -5.19 9.33
C SER A 359 -5.23 -3.96 9.66
N SER A 360 -5.73 -3.08 10.52
CA SER A 360 -4.99 -1.87 10.87
C SER A 360 -3.68 -2.19 11.62
N ARG A 361 -3.54 -3.43 12.07
CA ARG A 361 -2.45 -3.94 12.87
C ARG A 361 -1.89 -5.22 12.28
N VAL A 362 -0.57 -5.28 12.22
CA VAL A 362 0.20 -6.48 11.89
C VAL A 362 1.15 -6.72 13.06
N TRP A 363 1.38 -7.96 13.43
CA TRP A 363 2.22 -8.34 14.56
C TRP A 363 3.39 -9.18 14.06
N LEU A 364 4.61 -8.91 14.54
CA LEU A 364 5.75 -9.79 14.29
C LEU A 364 5.56 -11.11 15.05
N ARG A 365 6.27 -12.16 14.64
CA ARG A 365 6.16 -13.49 15.27
C ARG A 365 6.29 -13.43 16.80
N GLY A 366 7.26 -12.68 17.31
CA GLY A 366 7.47 -12.50 18.76
C GLY A 366 6.35 -11.75 19.50
N GLN A 367 5.49 -11.03 18.78
CA GLN A 367 4.40 -10.23 19.33
C GLN A 367 3.05 -10.96 19.29
N VAL A 368 2.90 -11.99 18.45
CA VAL A 368 1.63 -12.69 18.22
C VAL A 368 1.02 -13.22 19.51
N MET A 369 1.82 -13.86 20.36
CA MET A 369 1.30 -14.47 21.59
C MET A 369 0.82 -13.44 22.60
N ASN A 370 1.55 -12.34 22.77
CA ASN A 370 1.15 -11.23 23.64
C ASN A 370 -0.14 -10.57 23.17
N HIS A 371 -0.37 -10.52 21.86
CA HIS A 371 -1.63 -10.04 21.31
C HIS A 371 -2.77 -11.06 21.50
N PHE A 372 -2.52 -12.34 21.18
CA PHE A 372 -3.52 -13.40 21.24
C PHE A 372 -4.12 -13.56 22.63
N THR A 373 -3.31 -13.48 23.70
CA THR A 373 -3.80 -13.56 25.08
C THR A 373 -4.75 -12.41 25.46
N LYS A 374 -4.69 -11.28 24.75
CA LYS A 374 -5.55 -10.10 24.96
C LYS A 374 -6.74 -10.04 23.99
N CYS A 375 -6.77 -10.85 22.94
CA CYS A 375 -7.79 -10.79 21.90
C CYS A 375 -8.86 -11.89 22.06
N ALA A 376 -9.92 -11.59 22.82
CA ALA A 376 -11.01 -12.53 23.08
C ALA A 376 -11.64 -13.13 21.80
N THR A 377 -11.79 -12.33 20.74
CA THR A 377 -12.33 -12.82 19.46
C THR A 377 -11.39 -13.82 18.78
N ALA A 378 -10.08 -13.62 18.87
CA ALA A 378 -9.12 -14.57 18.32
C ALA A 378 -9.10 -15.88 19.12
N GLN A 379 -9.24 -15.79 20.44
CA GLN A 379 -9.36 -16.96 21.31
C GLN A 379 -10.62 -17.77 21.00
N ALA A 380 -11.76 -17.10 20.81
CA ALA A 380 -13.01 -17.73 20.40
C ALA A 380 -12.89 -18.40 19.01
N ILE A 381 -12.18 -17.79 18.05
CA ILE A 381 -11.89 -18.44 16.77
C ILE A 381 -11.01 -19.70 16.98
N ALA A 382 -9.95 -19.60 17.78
CA ALA A 382 -9.05 -20.73 18.07
C ALA A 382 -9.77 -21.89 18.79
N ALA A 383 -10.75 -21.58 19.63
CA ALA A 383 -11.61 -22.54 20.32
C ALA A 383 -12.68 -23.16 19.39
N GLY A 384 -12.90 -22.61 18.20
CA GLY A 384 -13.95 -23.05 17.27
C GLY A 384 -15.32 -22.43 17.55
N ASP A 385 -15.42 -21.53 18.52
CA ASP A 385 -16.66 -20.81 18.83
C ASP A 385 -17.06 -19.86 17.71
N TYR A 386 -16.09 -19.33 16.95
CA TYR A 386 -16.31 -18.50 15.75
C TYR A 386 -15.61 -19.08 14.53
N LEU A 387 -16.21 -18.88 13.36
CA LEU A 387 -15.57 -19.23 12.09
C LEU A 387 -14.44 -18.25 11.76
N THR A 388 -13.41 -18.77 11.10
CA THR A 388 -12.39 -17.95 10.46
C THR A 388 -12.99 -17.12 9.32
N ILE A 389 -12.39 -15.99 9.01
CA ILE A 389 -12.84 -15.10 7.92
C ILE A 389 -12.79 -15.84 6.58
N LYS A 390 -11.81 -16.71 6.39
CA LYS A 390 -11.68 -17.54 5.17
C LYS A 390 -12.87 -18.47 5.00
N VAL A 391 -13.26 -19.18 6.05
CA VAL A 391 -14.41 -20.10 6.00
C VAL A 391 -15.72 -19.32 5.80
N GLU A 392 -15.94 -18.23 6.52
CA GLU A 392 -17.12 -17.39 6.30
C GLU A 392 -17.20 -16.84 4.87
N THR A 393 -16.07 -16.38 4.33
CA THR A 393 -16.03 -15.86 2.95
C THR A 393 -16.32 -16.96 1.94
N LYS A 394 -15.83 -18.18 2.16
CA LYS A 394 -16.16 -19.34 1.31
C LYS A 394 -17.65 -19.64 1.30
N LEU A 395 -18.28 -19.70 2.48
CA LEU A 395 -19.73 -19.95 2.62
C LEU A 395 -20.58 -18.84 1.98
N LEU A 396 -20.21 -17.58 2.19
CA LEU A 396 -20.90 -16.46 1.51
C LEU A 396 -20.71 -16.51 -0.01
N SER A 397 -19.53 -16.91 -0.49
CA SER A 397 -19.28 -17.09 -1.92
C SER A 397 -20.10 -18.25 -2.50
N GLU A 398 -20.28 -19.33 -1.76
CA GLU A 398 -21.12 -20.46 -2.17
C GLU A 398 -22.58 -20.05 -2.37
N LEU A 399 -23.17 -19.34 -1.39
CA LEU A 399 -24.52 -18.77 -1.51
C LEU A 399 -24.64 -17.85 -2.73
N ARG A 400 -23.64 -16.99 -2.95
CA ARG A 400 -23.64 -16.07 -4.09
C ARG A 400 -23.56 -16.82 -5.42
N SER A 401 -22.65 -17.79 -5.52
CA SER A 401 -22.52 -18.63 -6.72
C SER A 401 -23.81 -19.38 -7.00
N LYS A 402 -24.45 -19.95 -5.97
CA LYS A 402 -25.73 -20.66 -6.11
C LYS A 402 -26.84 -19.74 -6.62
N ALA A 403 -26.97 -18.53 -6.09
CA ALA A 403 -27.94 -17.56 -6.61
C ALA A 403 -27.65 -17.19 -8.09
N CYS A 404 -26.39 -16.97 -8.46
CA CYS A 404 -26.01 -16.66 -9.84
C CYS A 404 -26.29 -17.81 -10.84
N LEU A 405 -26.44 -19.06 -10.39
CA LEU A 405 -26.85 -20.17 -11.27
C LEU A 405 -28.31 -20.04 -11.74
N TYR A 406 -29.20 -19.54 -10.89
CA TYR A 406 -30.63 -19.41 -11.22
C TYR A 406 -30.97 -18.06 -11.87
N TRP A 407 -30.26 -17.00 -11.46
CA TRP A 407 -30.49 -15.62 -11.90
C TRP A 407 -29.20 -15.05 -12.51
N ARG A 408 -29.16 -14.95 -13.85
CA ARG A 408 -27.99 -14.44 -14.58
C ARG A 408 -27.75 -12.94 -14.32
N GLU A 409 -28.83 -12.17 -14.17
CA GLU A 409 -28.76 -10.73 -13.92
C GLU A 409 -29.01 -10.43 -12.44
N LEU A 410 -28.18 -9.56 -11.85
CA LEU A 410 -28.29 -9.20 -10.44
C LEU A 410 -29.65 -8.57 -10.08
N ASP A 411 -30.27 -7.89 -11.04
CA ASP A 411 -31.57 -7.23 -10.84
C ASP A 411 -32.76 -8.19 -11.01
N SER A 412 -32.51 -9.39 -11.57
CA SER A 412 -33.51 -10.47 -11.64
C SER A 412 -33.59 -11.30 -10.35
N ILE A 413 -32.64 -11.12 -9.42
CA ILE A 413 -32.62 -11.83 -8.14
C ILE A 413 -33.76 -11.30 -7.25
N PRO A 414 -34.65 -12.17 -6.72
CA PRO A 414 -35.70 -11.75 -5.79
C PRO A 414 -35.13 -10.95 -4.62
N GLN A 415 -35.80 -9.88 -4.19
CA GLN A 415 -35.29 -8.99 -3.15
C GLN A 415 -35.01 -9.73 -1.82
N THR A 416 -35.76 -10.80 -1.51
CA THR A 416 -35.52 -11.68 -0.36
C THR A 416 -34.19 -12.43 -0.48
N VAL A 417 -33.94 -13.07 -1.62
CA VAL A 417 -32.66 -13.73 -1.94
C VAL A 417 -31.52 -12.73 -1.97
N ARG A 418 -31.74 -11.55 -2.57
CA ARG A 418 -30.75 -10.46 -2.59
C ARG A 418 -30.39 -10.02 -1.17
N ARG A 419 -31.37 -9.89 -0.27
CA ARG A 419 -31.11 -9.63 1.15
C ARG A 419 -30.32 -10.77 1.78
N LEU A 420 -30.65 -12.04 1.57
CA LEU A 420 -29.92 -13.16 2.16
C LEU A 420 -28.46 -13.27 1.67
N VAL A 421 -28.23 -13.09 0.38
CA VAL A 421 -26.91 -13.24 -0.25
C VAL A 421 -26.01 -12.04 0.04
N PHE A 422 -26.56 -10.83 0.01
CA PHE A 422 -25.78 -9.60 0.10
C PHE A 422 -25.87 -8.90 1.46
N THR A 423 -26.89 -9.20 2.27
CA THR A 423 -27.00 -8.72 3.64
C THR A 423 -26.52 -9.83 4.55
N ARG A 424 -25.29 -9.65 5.05
CA ARG A 424 -24.75 -10.54 6.08
C ARG A 424 -25.76 -10.59 7.24
N PRO A 425 -26.05 -11.77 7.80
CA PRO A 425 -26.91 -11.85 8.98
C PRO A 425 -26.37 -10.92 10.07
N GLY A 426 -27.26 -10.17 10.72
CA GLY A 426 -26.94 -9.08 11.67
C GLY A 426 -25.72 -9.36 12.55
N GLU A 427 -24.82 -8.37 12.59
CA GLU A 427 -23.38 -8.48 12.82
C GLU A 427 -22.91 -8.75 14.27
N CYS A 428 -23.74 -9.35 15.13
CA CYS A 428 -23.34 -9.60 16.52
C CYS A 428 -23.36 -11.09 16.86
N ASN A 429 -22.18 -11.67 17.09
CA ASN A 429 -21.97 -12.88 17.90
C ASN A 429 -22.67 -14.17 17.45
N ARG A 430 -22.73 -14.46 16.15
CA ARG A 430 -23.05 -15.83 15.74
C ARG A 430 -21.86 -16.73 16.05
N THR A 431 -22.10 -17.72 16.90
CA THR A 431 -21.20 -18.87 17.04
C THR A 431 -21.04 -19.54 15.68
N ALA A 432 -19.96 -20.29 15.48
CA ALA A 432 -19.69 -21.01 14.26
C ALA A 432 -20.89 -21.89 13.86
N HIS A 433 -21.46 -22.60 14.83
CA HIS A 433 -22.67 -23.39 14.65
C HIS A 433 -23.87 -22.57 14.13
N LYS A 434 -24.17 -21.41 14.75
CA LYS A 434 -25.28 -20.54 14.30
C LYS A 434 -25.06 -19.98 12.90
N PHE A 435 -23.81 -19.69 12.52
CA PHE A 435 -23.49 -19.24 11.17
C PHE A 435 -23.68 -20.36 10.15
N MET A 436 -23.17 -21.56 10.44
CA MET A 436 -23.33 -22.74 9.57
C MET A 436 -24.80 -23.10 9.36
N LEU A 437 -25.60 -23.12 10.42
CA LEU A 437 -27.04 -23.41 10.34
C LEU A 437 -27.78 -22.36 9.49
N TRP A 438 -27.43 -21.08 9.64
CA TRP A 438 -28.00 -20.03 8.79
C TRP A 438 -27.58 -20.19 7.33
N HIS A 439 -26.32 -20.52 7.07
CA HIS A 439 -25.84 -20.76 5.72
C HIS A 439 -26.62 -21.90 5.07
N GLN A 440 -26.74 -23.03 5.76
CA GLN A 440 -27.50 -24.19 5.28
C GLN A 440 -28.95 -23.81 4.93
N LYS A 441 -29.67 -23.19 5.86
CA LYS A 441 -31.07 -22.75 5.62
C LYS A 441 -31.19 -21.75 4.48
N SER A 442 -30.22 -20.84 4.36
CA SER A 442 -30.21 -19.86 3.27
C SER A 442 -29.93 -20.53 1.93
N LEU A 443 -29.07 -21.55 1.90
CA LEU A 443 -28.74 -22.29 0.69
C LEU A 443 -29.93 -23.13 0.22
N GLU A 444 -30.63 -23.79 1.14
CA GLU A 444 -31.89 -24.50 0.89
C GLU A 444 -32.92 -23.53 0.29
N TYR A 445 -33.20 -22.41 0.95
CA TYR A 445 -34.16 -21.40 0.45
C TYR A 445 -33.79 -20.85 -0.93
N VAL A 446 -32.52 -20.50 -1.17
CA VAL A 446 -32.05 -20.00 -2.47
C VAL A 446 -32.21 -21.06 -3.56
N THR A 447 -32.02 -22.33 -3.22
CA THR A 447 -32.20 -23.46 -4.14
C THR A 447 -33.68 -23.62 -4.50
N GLU A 448 -34.57 -23.63 -3.52
CA GLU A 448 -36.02 -23.77 -3.72
C GLU A 448 -36.60 -22.63 -4.58
N GLU A 449 -36.29 -21.38 -4.24
CA GLU A 449 -36.71 -20.21 -5.02
C GLU A 449 -36.12 -20.22 -6.44
N GLY A 450 -34.88 -20.69 -6.57
CA GLY A 450 -34.18 -20.81 -7.84
C GLY A 450 -34.83 -21.84 -8.76
N GLU A 451 -35.13 -23.02 -8.24
CA GLU A 451 -35.85 -24.08 -8.96
C GLU A 451 -37.25 -23.63 -9.36
N ASP A 452 -37.97 -22.93 -8.50
CA ASP A 452 -39.29 -22.41 -8.88
C ASP A 452 -39.20 -21.33 -9.97
N ALA A 453 -38.18 -20.47 -9.92
CA ALA A 453 -37.93 -19.50 -10.99
C ALA A 453 -37.63 -20.19 -12.35
N VAL A 454 -36.88 -21.29 -12.34
CA VAL A 454 -36.64 -22.11 -13.53
C VAL A 454 -37.95 -22.72 -14.05
N ARG A 455 -38.74 -23.37 -13.17
CA ARG A 455 -40.05 -23.93 -13.54
C ARG A 455 -41.00 -22.89 -14.11
N ARG A 456 -41.03 -21.67 -13.57
CA ARG A 456 -41.84 -20.56 -14.10
C ARG A 456 -41.38 -20.16 -15.51
N ARG A 457 -40.06 -20.09 -15.75
CA ARG A 457 -39.49 -19.78 -17.06
C ARG A 457 -39.87 -20.84 -18.09
N GLU A 458 -39.69 -22.11 -17.77
CA GLU A 458 -40.07 -23.23 -18.65
C GLU A 458 -41.57 -23.23 -18.96
N ARG A 459 -42.43 -22.93 -17.98
CA ARG A 459 -43.88 -22.77 -18.23
C ARG A 459 -44.17 -21.62 -19.17
N MET A 460 -43.49 -20.48 -19.03
CA MET A 460 -43.64 -19.35 -19.94
C MET A 460 -43.15 -19.67 -21.35
N ASP A 461 -41.99 -20.31 -21.49
CA ASP A 461 -41.43 -20.68 -22.79
C ASP A 461 -42.35 -21.68 -23.53
N ASN A 462 -42.92 -22.65 -22.80
CA ASN A 462 -43.91 -23.58 -23.35
C ASN A 462 -45.23 -22.90 -23.74
N LEU A 463 -45.62 -21.84 -23.05
CA LEU A 463 -46.80 -21.05 -23.44
C LEU A 463 -46.50 -20.24 -24.70
N VAL A 464 -45.36 -19.56 -24.77
CA VAL A 464 -44.97 -18.78 -25.97
C VAL A 464 -44.86 -19.70 -27.19
N GLY A 465 -44.21 -20.86 -27.06
CA GLY A 465 -44.06 -21.81 -28.16
C GLY A 465 -45.35 -22.52 -28.60
N ARG A 466 -46.49 -22.32 -27.92
CA ARG A 466 -47.82 -22.77 -28.39
C ARG A 466 -48.57 -21.69 -29.18
N TRP A 467 -48.11 -20.45 -29.13
CA TRP A 467 -48.73 -19.31 -29.81
C TRP A 467 -48.09 -19.03 -31.17
N ASP A 468 -46.82 -19.45 -31.33
CA ASP A 468 -46.15 -19.61 -32.62
C ASP A 468 -46.60 -20.90 -33.32
#